data_AF-A0A3C1XET1-F1
#
_entry.id   AF-A0A3C1XET1-F1
#
_cell.length_a   1.000
_cell.length_b   1.000
_cell.length_c   1.000
_cell.angle_alpha   90.00
_cell.angle_beta   90.00
_cell.angle_gamma   90.00
#
_symmetry.space_group_name_H-M   'P 1'
#
loop_
_entity.id
_entity.type
_entity.pdbx_description
1 polymer ?
#
loop_
_entity_poly.entity_id
_entity_poly.type
_entity_poly.pdbx_seq_one_letter_code
_entity_poly.pdbx_strand_id
1 'polypeptide(L)'
;ITPDSDFEDEPESGEVERLLRGIRNNAVDDNFENPAYDEDSHPDEFRFSAMYPGRIFTMAGEQYRYLEDMGEGNHLIIRNYTLPRSADAGQHTRISNWYNGLRQEVQDIVSPVERSFNTGHSSESTFLWSNPDDWNRLPINLDVSPVVASDVTRVVKEDGIKRAFALSLADFVRLAQPGKIFSTPSGRGAAYGYPSSTGWRLRSLGPPNLNQSIWHIGMNLGLRPTRLALVQPPNSDIGDRPALIIHQPTN
;
A
#
# COMPACT_ATOMS: atom_id res chain seq x y z
N ILE A 1 38.76 24.51 4.41
CA ILE A 1 38.30 23.62 3.32
C ILE A 1 37.46 24.49 2.42
N THR A 2 38.08 25.02 1.38
CA THR A 2 37.37 25.62 0.24
C THR A 2 36.65 24.50 -0.49
N PRO A 3 35.46 24.73 -1.06
CA PRO A 3 34.82 23.72 -1.89
C PRO A 3 35.70 23.56 -3.13
N ASP A 4 36.42 22.44 -3.18
CA ASP A 4 37.19 22.07 -4.37
C ASP A 4 36.21 21.78 -5.52
N SER A 5 36.67 22.11 -6.71
CA SER A 5 36.04 22.05 -8.03
C SER A 5 35.50 20.68 -8.47
N ASP A 6 35.38 19.72 -7.55
CA ASP A 6 34.89 18.36 -7.81
C ASP A 6 33.34 18.27 -7.83
N PHE A 7 32.64 19.38 -7.61
CA PHE A 7 31.17 19.45 -7.64
C PHE A 7 30.59 20.09 -8.91
N GLU A 8 31.42 20.52 -9.87
CA GLU A 8 30.93 21.21 -11.08
C GLU A 8 30.63 20.27 -12.26
N ASP A 9 31.04 19.00 -12.21
CA ASP A 9 30.85 18.03 -13.30
C ASP A 9 30.16 16.72 -12.85
N GLU A 10 29.06 16.79 -12.07
CA GLU A 10 28.21 15.60 -11.93
C GLU A 10 27.23 15.50 -13.13
N PRO A 11 27.22 14.39 -13.88
CA PRO A 11 26.20 14.15 -14.89
C PRO A 11 24.82 14.04 -14.21
N GLU A 12 23.74 14.28 -14.96
CA GLU A 12 22.33 14.13 -14.53
C GLU A 12 21.97 12.75 -13.91
N SER A 13 22.93 11.81 -13.83
CA SER A 13 22.82 10.44 -13.32
C SER A 13 23.92 10.07 -12.30
N GLY A 14 24.24 10.96 -11.37
CA GLY A 14 25.34 10.84 -10.37
C GLY A 14 25.01 10.13 -9.05
N GLU A 15 26.02 9.97 -8.18
CA GLU A 15 25.88 9.35 -6.84
C GLU A 15 25.01 10.21 -5.92
N VAL A 16 25.06 11.54 -6.06
CA VAL A 16 24.18 12.46 -5.33
C VAL A 16 22.72 12.29 -5.76
N GLU A 17 22.45 12.07 -7.05
CA GLU A 17 21.09 11.81 -7.52
C GLU A 17 20.55 10.49 -6.95
N ARG A 18 21.37 9.43 -6.93
CA ARG A 18 21.01 8.15 -6.29
C ARG A 18 20.76 8.33 -4.79
N LEU A 19 21.58 9.10 -4.09
CA LEU A 19 21.38 9.43 -2.68
C LEU A 19 20.07 10.19 -2.45
N LEU A 20 19.80 11.25 -3.22
CA LEU A 20 18.57 12.04 -3.11
C LEU A 20 17.32 11.20 -3.42
N ARG A 21 17.39 10.30 -4.41
CA ARG A 21 16.31 9.34 -4.70
C ARG A 21 16.15 8.34 -3.56
N GLY A 22 17.23 7.82 -3.00
CA GLY A 22 17.21 6.96 -1.82
C GLY A 22 16.54 7.63 -0.61
N ILE A 23 16.88 8.89 -0.33
CA ILE A 23 16.24 9.68 0.74
C ILE A 23 14.74 9.82 0.47
N ARG A 24 14.35 10.21 -0.75
CA ARG A 24 12.93 10.36 -1.14
C ARG A 24 12.15 9.05 -1.05
N ASN A 25 12.82 7.94 -1.29
CA ASN A 25 12.24 6.60 -1.28
C ASN A 25 12.34 5.92 0.10
N ASN A 26 12.82 6.63 1.12
CA ASN A 26 13.06 6.13 2.47
C ASN A 26 13.91 4.84 2.47
N ALA A 27 14.85 4.76 1.55
CA ALA A 27 15.74 3.62 1.31
C ALA A 27 17.20 3.92 1.69
N VAL A 28 17.47 5.13 2.19
CA VAL A 28 18.69 5.44 2.94
C VAL A 28 18.38 5.11 4.38
N ASP A 29 18.74 3.91 4.80
CA ASP A 29 18.81 3.57 6.22
C ASP A 29 20.23 3.83 6.74
N ASP A 30 20.37 4.02 8.04
CA ASP A 30 21.68 4.23 8.68
C ASP A 30 22.59 2.99 8.58
N ASN A 31 22.06 1.86 8.09
CA ASN A 31 22.72 0.56 8.13
C ASN A 31 23.12 -0.02 6.75
N PHE A 32 22.69 0.51 5.60
CA PHE A 32 22.99 0.00 4.25
C PHE A 32 22.80 -1.53 4.05
N GLU A 33 22.05 -2.20 4.93
CA GLU A 33 21.97 -3.67 4.97
C GLU A 33 20.95 -4.24 3.97
N ASN A 34 20.04 -3.41 3.49
CA ASN A 34 19.04 -3.79 2.49
C ASN A 34 19.48 -3.29 1.10
N PRO A 35 19.19 -4.05 0.02
CA PRO A 35 19.44 -3.63 -1.35
C PRO A 35 18.88 -2.24 -1.67
N ALA A 36 19.47 -1.60 -2.69
CA ALA A 36 19.00 -0.31 -3.17
C ALA A 36 17.54 -0.39 -3.66
N TYR A 37 16.81 0.72 -3.59
CA TYR A 37 15.38 0.72 -3.88
C TYR A 37 15.04 0.32 -5.34
N ASP A 38 15.97 0.54 -6.27
CA ASP A 38 15.87 0.29 -7.71
C ASP A 38 16.55 -1.02 -8.16
N GLU A 39 17.20 -1.72 -7.24
CA GLU A 39 17.81 -3.02 -7.50
C GLU A 39 16.76 -4.13 -7.37
N ASP A 40 16.61 -4.94 -8.42
CA ASP A 40 15.73 -6.11 -8.39
C ASP A 40 16.43 -7.27 -7.68
N SER A 41 16.14 -7.43 -6.39
CA SER A 41 16.79 -8.43 -5.53
C SER A 41 15.86 -9.60 -5.18
N HIS A 42 16.47 -10.73 -4.82
CA HIS A 42 15.76 -11.89 -4.29
C HIS A 42 15.18 -11.58 -2.90
N PRO A 43 14.01 -12.14 -2.53
CA PRO A 43 13.40 -11.86 -1.22
C PRO A 43 14.30 -12.11 -0.01
N ASP A 44 15.18 -13.11 -0.07
CA ASP A 44 16.11 -13.48 1.01
C ASP A 44 17.24 -12.46 1.24
N GLU A 45 17.44 -11.53 0.30
CA GLU A 45 18.44 -10.45 0.44
C GLU A 45 17.91 -9.28 1.28
N PHE A 46 16.60 -9.20 1.48
CA PHE A 46 15.99 -8.14 2.27
C PHE A 46 15.93 -8.49 3.74
N ARG A 47 16.32 -7.57 4.61
CA ARG A 47 16.04 -7.56 6.05
C ARG A 47 14.82 -6.70 6.34
N PHE A 48 13.64 -7.30 6.27
CA PHE A 48 12.35 -6.58 6.41
C PHE A 48 12.14 -5.99 7.81
N SER A 49 12.71 -6.61 8.84
CA SER A 49 12.67 -6.10 10.22
C SER A 49 13.48 -4.81 10.42
N ALA A 50 14.45 -4.53 9.54
CA ALA A 50 15.24 -3.30 9.57
C ALA A 50 14.61 -2.16 8.75
N MET A 51 13.53 -2.43 8.01
CA MET A 51 12.91 -1.42 7.15
C MET A 51 12.04 -0.45 7.93
N TYR A 52 12.20 0.84 7.65
CA TYR A 52 11.27 1.87 8.12
C TYR A 52 9.98 1.87 7.27
N PRO A 53 8.79 2.07 7.89
CA PRO A 53 7.54 2.33 7.17
C PRO A 53 7.72 3.38 6.07
N GLY A 54 7.30 3.04 4.86
CA GLY A 54 7.42 3.90 3.67
C GLY A 54 8.60 3.57 2.76
N ARG A 55 9.57 2.75 3.18
CA ARG A 55 10.68 2.31 2.33
C ARG A 55 10.16 1.66 1.05
N ILE A 56 10.64 2.16 -0.09
CA ILE A 56 10.42 1.54 -1.39
C ILE A 56 11.57 0.57 -1.67
N PHE A 57 11.25 -0.58 -2.24
CA PHE A 57 12.22 -1.60 -2.64
C PHE A 57 11.70 -2.39 -3.84
N THR A 58 12.60 -3.01 -4.61
CA THR A 58 12.24 -3.82 -5.78
C THR A 58 12.60 -5.27 -5.51
N MET A 59 11.61 -6.15 -5.57
CA MET A 59 11.75 -7.56 -5.25
C MET A 59 11.09 -8.40 -6.33
N ALA A 60 11.86 -9.29 -6.95
CA ALA A 60 11.38 -10.24 -7.96
C ALA A 60 10.58 -9.61 -9.12
N GLY A 61 11.04 -8.47 -9.63
CA GLY A 61 10.48 -7.74 -10.77
C GLY A 61 9.31 -6.81 -10.43
N GLU A 62 8.95 -6.68 -9.15
CA GLU A 62 7.90 -5.78 -8.70
C GLU A 62 8.44 -4.79 -7.66
N GLN A 63 7.95 -3.55 -7.72
CA GLN A 63 8.30 -2.55 -6.73
C GLN A 63 7.24 -2.49 -5.63
N TYR A 64 7.69 -2.54 -4.39
CA TYR A 64 6.87 -2.54 -3.19
C TYR A 64 7.19 -1.35 -2.30
N ARG A 65 6.29 -1.14 -1.33
CA ARG A 65 6.46 -0.22 -0.22
C ARG A 65 6.21 -0.97 1.07
N TYR A 66 7.15 -0.87 2.00
CA TYR A 66 7.03 -1.41 3.34
C TYR A 66 6.02 -0.59 4.15
N LEU A 67 5.08 -1.24 4.83
CA LEU A 67 4.05 -0.55 5.62
C LEU A 67 4.29 -0.68 7.12
N GLU A 68 4.60 -1.88 7.61
CA GLU A 68 4.89 -2.12 9.02
C GLU A 68 5.38 -3.55 9.29
N ASP A 69 5.99 -3.70 10.47
CA ASP A 69 6.15 -4.99 11.15
C ASP A 69 4.83 -5.39 11.83
N MET A 70 4.35 -6.59 11.52
CA MET A 70 3.15 -7.21 12.11
C MET A 70 3.49 -8.21 13.23
N GLY A 71 4.76 -8.37 13.57
CA GLY A 71 5.26 -9.30 14.59
C GLY A 71 5.39 -10.73 14.09
N GLU A 72 6.09 -11.57 14.86
CA GLU A 72 6.36 -12.98 14.52
C GLU A 72 6.98 -13.15 13.12
N GLY A 73 7.86 -12.22 12.71
CA GLY A 73 8.49 -12.23 11.38
C GLY A 73 7.55 -11.87 10.22
N ASN A 74 6.33 -11.43 10.50
CA ASN A 74 5.38 -11.02 9.47
C ASN A 74 5.51 -9.53 9.16
N HIS A 75 5.53 -9.19 7.89
CA HIS A 75 5.68 -7.81 7.43
C HIS A 75 4.58 -7.48 6.41
N LEU A 76 3.92 -6.33 6.61
CA LEU A 76 2.93 -5.84 5.67
C LEU A 76 3.61 -4.99 4.61
N ILE A 77 3.44 -5.38 3.35
CA ILE A 77 3.94 -4.65 2.20
C ILE A 77 2.80 -4.37 1.21
N ILE A 78 2.93 -3.32 0.44
CA ILE A 78 1.97 -2.95 -0.61
C ILE A 78 2.70 -2.69 -1.91
N ARG A 79 2.13 -3.11 -3.04
CA ARG A 79 2.66 -2.77 -4.35
C ARG A 79 2.80 -1.25 -4.48
N ASN A 80 3.94 -0.77 -4.96
CA ASN A 80 4.19 0.67 -5.00
C ASN A 80 3.28 1.34 -6.03
N TYR A 81 3.08 0.71 -7.19
CA TYR A 81 2.20 1.17 -8.27
C TYR A 81 0.82 0.54 -8.19
N THR A 82 -0.18 1.24 -8.73
CA THR A 82 -1.51 0.67 -8.93
C THR A 82 -1.54 -0.29 -10.12
N LEU A 83 -2.39 -1.32 -10.03
CA LEU A 83 -2.82 -2.10 -11.19
C LEU A 83 -3.79 -1.26 -12.03
N PRO A 84 -3.59 -1.20 -13.36
CA PRO A 84 -4.52 -0.51 -14.24
C PRO A 84 -5.88 -1.18 -14.21
N ARG A 85 -6.92 -0.35 -14.36
CA ARG A 85 -8.30 -0.83 -14.38
C ARG A 85 -8.68 -1.29 -15.79
N SER A 86 -9.16 -2.53 -15.91
CA SER A 86 -9.86 -3.01 -17.10
C SER A 86 -11.38 -3.04 -16.86
N ALA A 87 -12.18 -2.90 -17.92
CA ALA A 87 -13.64 -2.98 -17.84
C ALA A 87 -14.14 -4.39 -17.46
N ASP A 88 -13.34 -5.41 -17.76
CA ASP A 88 -13.80 -6.81 -17.82
C ASP A 88 -13.60 -7.59 -16.52
N ALA A 89 -12.95 -7.01 -15.50
CA ALA A 89 -12.63 -7.72 -14.26
C ALA A 89 -12.99 -6.93 -12.99
N GLY A 90 -13.40 -7.65 -11.93
CA GLY A 90 -13.55 -7.07 -10.59
C GLY A 90 -12.21 -6.83 -9.90
N GLN A 91 -12.22 -6.09 -8.77
CA GLN A 91 -11.01 -5.85 -7.96
C GLN A 91 -10.32 -7.16 -7.57
N HIS A 92 -11.11 -8.10 -7.02
CA HIS A 92 -10.60 -9.37 -6.54
C HIS A 92 -9.88 -10.14 -7.66
N THR A 93 -10.50 -10.27 -8.84
CA THR A 93 -9.91 -10.95 -9.99
C THR A 93 -8.60 -10.32 -10.43
N ARG A 94 -8.50 -8.98 -10.50
CA ARG A 94 -7.25 -8.31 -10.88
C ARG A 94 -6.13 -8.56 -9.86
N ILE A 95 -6.43 -8.45 -8.58
CA ILE A 95 -5.46 -8.69 -7.51
C ILE A 95 -5.01 -10.15 -7.51
N SER A 96 -5.93 -11.09 -7.71
CA SER A 96 -5.61 -12.53 -7.82
C SER A 96 -4.77 -12.83 -9.05
N ASN A 97 -5.08 -12.25 -10.20
CA ASN A 97 -4.30 -12.43 -11.43
C ASN A 97 -2.88 -11.88 -11.29
N TRP A 98 -2.74 -10.71 -10.66
CA TRP A 98 -1.41 -10.15 -10.35
C TRP A 98 -0.63 -11.07 -9.41
N TYR A 99 -1.24 -11.55 -8.32
CA TYR A 99 -0.60 -12.47 -7.38
C TYR A 99 -0.13 -13.76 -8.06
N ASN A 100 -0.97 -14.36 -8.90
CA ASN A 100 -0.64 -15.59 -9.63
C ASN A 100 0.47 -15.38 -10.68
N GLY A 101 0.72 -14.14 -11.10
CA GLY A 101 1.81 -13.77 -12.01
C GLY A 101 3.11 -13.42 -11.30
N LEU A 102 3.13 -13.36 -9.96
CA LEU A 102 4.37 -13.14 -9.20
C LEU A 102 5.29 -14.34 -9.33
N ARG A 103 6.61 -14.08 -9.27
CA ARG A 103 7.60 -15.16 -9.21
C ARG A 103 7.36 -16.04 -7.97
N GLN A 104 7.71 -17.31 -8.09
CA GLN A 104 7.44 -18.31 -7.06
C GLN A 104 8.11 -17.94 -5.73
N GLU A 105 9.32 -17.39 -5.76
CA GLU A 105 10.03 -16.97 -4.54
C GLU A 105 9.25 -15.95 -3.69
N VAL A 106 8.44 -15.09 -4.31
CA VAL A 106 7.57 -14.17 -3.57
C VAL A 106 6.37 -14.90 -3.00
N GLN A 107 5.71 -15.75 -3.79
CA GLN A 107 4.54 -16.52 -3.35
C GLN A 107 4.89 -17.45 -2.17
N ASP A 108 6.11 -17.96 -2.14
CA ASP A 108 6.60 -18.87 -1.10
C ASP A 108 6.70 -18.19 0.27
N ILE A 109 7.06 -16.91 0.31
CA ILE A 109 7.16 -16.15 1.56
C ILE A 109 5.85 -15.47 1.98
N VAL A 110 4.78 -15.51 1.17
CA VAL A 110 3.49 -14.91 1.57
C VAL A 110 2.86 -15.70 2.71
N SER A 111 2.46 -14.99 3.77
CA SER A 111 1.70 -15.53 4.88
C SER A 111 0.23 -15.74 4.50
N PRO A 112 -0.40 -16.82 4.99
CA PRO A 112 -1.81 -17.07 4.74
C PRO A 112 -2.70 -16.01 5.43
N VAL A 113 -3.76 -15.60 4.74
CA VAL A 113 -4.80 -14.70 5.26
C VAL A 113 -6.20 -15.32 5.07
N GLU A 114 -7.24 -14.67 5.58
CA GLU A 114 -8.65 -15.02 5.39
C GLU A 114 -9.01 -15.38 3.92
N ARG A 115 -9.82 -16.42 3.74
CA ARG A 115 -10.31 -16.83 2.40
C ARG A 115 -11.29 -15.81 1.83
N SER A 116 -12.08 -15.20 2.69
CA SER A 116 -13.06 -14.16 2.35
C SER A 116 -13.09 -13.11 3.45
N PHE A 117 -13.19 -11.85 3.08
CA PHE A 117 -13.29 -10.75 4.03
C PHE A 117 -14.75 -10.35 4.22
N ASN A 118 -15.18 -10.18 5.48
CA ASN A 118 -16.44 -9.54 5.80
C ASN A 118 -16.22 -8.02 5.92
N THR A 119 -16.36 -7.31 4.81
CA THR A 119 -15.97 -5.89 4.73
C THR A 119 -17.00 -4.92 5.30
N GLY A 120 -18.24 -5.37 5.47
CA GLY A 120 -19.37 -4.54 5.87
C GLY A 120 -19.69 -3.41 4.88
N HIS A 121 -20.64 -2.57 5.25
CA HIS A 121 -21.01 -1.35 4.52
C HIS A 121 -21.00 -0.16 5.46
N SER A 122 -20.47 0.97 5.00
CA SER A 122 -20.50 2.23 5.77
C SER A 122 -20.70 3.44 4.89
N SER A 123 -21.37 4.46 5.43
CA SER A 123 -21.49 5.77 4.79
C SER A 123 -20.43 6.73 5.35
N GLU A 124 -20.05 7.74 4.57
CA GLU A 124 -19.25 8.86 5.09
C GLU A 124 -19.92 9.54 6.28
N SER A 125 -21.26 9.66 6.22
CA SER A 125 -22.10 10.25 7.27
C SER A 125 -22.20 9.39 8.53
N THR A 126 -21.69 8.16 8.53
CA THR A 126 -21.66 7.29 9.70
C THR A 126 -20.56 7.70 10.68
N PHE A 127 -19.49 8.33 10.19
CA PHE A 127 -18.30 8.62 10.98
C PHE A 127 -18.20 10.09 11.37
N LEU A 128 -17.62 10.32 12.54
CA LEU A 128 -17.03 11.59 12.94
C LEU A 128 -15.63 11.67 12.35
N TRP A 129 -15.25 12.87 11.90
CA TRP A 129 -14.00 13.11 11.18
C TRP A 129 -13.07 13.99 12.01
N SER A 130 -11.78 13.64 12.07
CA SER A 130 -10.77 14.38 12.83
C SER A 130 -10.65 15.87 12.41
N ASN A 131 -10.89 16.16 11.13
CA ASN A 131 -10.96 17.50 10.58
C ASN A 131 -11.93 17.47 9.37
N PRO A 132 -13.24 17.68 9.56
CA PRO A 132 -14.26 17.36 8.56
C PRO A 132 -14.10 18.09 7.22
N ASP A 133 -13.45 19.26 7.24
CA ASP A 133 -13.21 20.12 6.07
C ASP A 133 -11.87 19.85 5.36
N ASP A 134 -11.02 19.00 5.95
CA ASP A 134 -9.72 18.64 5.40
C ASP A 134 -9.81 17.33 4.61
N TRP A 135 -9.16 17.30 3.46
CA TRP A 135 -9.04 16.09 2.65
C TRP A 135 -8.22 15.01 3.35
N ASN A 136 -7.34 15.36 4.29
CA ASN A 136 -6.51 14.43 5.05
C ASN A 136 -7.25 13.75 6.22
N ARG A 137 -8.53 14.08 6.43
CA ARG A 137 -9.38 13.58 7.52
C ARG A 137 -9.40 12.07 7.66
N LEU A 138 -9.55 11.62 8.90
CA LEU A 138 -9.71 10.22 9.28
C LEU A 138 -10.97 10.04 10.12
N PRO A 139 -11.67 8.90 10.01
CA PRO A 139 -12.75 8.59 10.93
C PRO A 139 -12.16 8.38 12.33
N ILE A 140 -12.72 9.05 13.34
CA ILE A 140 -12.25 8.96 14.75
C ILE A 140 -13.09 8.02 15.61
N ASN A 141 -14.16 7.47 15.05
CA ASN A 141 -15.13 6.59 15.73
C ASN A 141 -15.48 5.38 14.84
N LEU A 142 -14.47 4.72 14.27
CA LEU A 142 -14.68 3.59 13.36
C LEU A 142 -15.52 2.46 13.99
N ASP A 143 -15.44 2.32 15.32
CA ASP A 143 -16.13 1.36 16.17
C ASP A 143 -17.67 1.46 16.14
N VAL A 144 -18.25 2.60 15.72
CA VAL A 144 -19.71 2.70 15.49
C VAL A 144 -20.20 1.79 14.36
N SER A 145 -19.27 1.28 13.53
CA SER A 145 -19.52 0.22 12.56
C SER A 145 -18.66 -1.01 12.89
N PRO A 146 -19.10 -1.90 13.81
CA PRO A 146 -18.28 -3.01 14.31
C PRO A 146 -17.77 -3.94 13.20
N VAL A 147 -18.59 -4.21 12.18
CA VAL A 147 -18.18 -5.06 11.05
C VAL A 147 -17.02 -4.41 10.29
N VAL A 148 -17.11 -3.12 9.96
CA VAL A 148 -16.06 -2.38 9.25
C VAL A 148 -14.81 -2.26 10.11
N ALA A 149 -14.95 -1.96 11.41
CA ALA A 149 -13.84 -1.88 12.35
C ALA A 149 -13.12 -3.24 12.54
N SER A 150 -13.85 -4.35 12.41
CA SER A 150 -13.31 -5.71 12.54
C SER A 150 -12.60 -6.23 11.29
N ASP A 151 -12.79 -5.61 10.13
CA ASP A 151 -12.16 -5.99 8.85
C ASP A 151 -10.67 -5.63 8.81
N VAL A 152 -9.89 -6.04 9.80
CA VAL A 152 -8.42 -5.85 9.84
C VAL A 152 -7.77 -7.11 9.26
N THR A 153 -6.87 -6.97 8.29
CA THR A 153 -6.14 -8.12 7.76
C THR A 153 -5.13 -8.63 8.76
N ARG A 154 -5.11 -9.96 8.94
CA ARG A 154 -4.21 -10.67 9.85
C ARG A 154 -3.74 -11.95 9.21
N VAL A 155 -2.63 -12.49 9.72
CA VAL A 155 -2.20 -13.84 9.40
C VAL A 155 -3.17 -14.84 10.00
N VAL A 156 -3.56 -15.83 9.20
CA VAL A 156 -4.48 -16.90 9.58
C VAL A 156 -3.73 -18.22 9.45
N LYS A 157 -3.21 -18.73 10.58
CA LYS A 157 -2.33 -19.92 10.63
C LYS A 157 -3.07 -21.20 10.22
N GLU A 158 -4.34 -21.32 10.58
CA GLU A 158 -5.19 -22.47 10.28
C GLU A 158 -6.20 -22.09 9.20
N ASP A 159 -6.35 -22.91 8.16
CA ASP A 159 -7.30 -22.72 7.05
C ASP A 159 -7.15 -21.45 6.19
N GLY A 160 -6.19 -20.57 6.49
CA GLY A 160 -5.86 -19.42 5.67
C GLY A 160 -5.27 -19.80 4.31
N ILE A 161 -5.21 -18.83 3.40
CA ILE A 161 -4.65 -19.01 2.06
C ILE A 161 -3.60 -17.94 1.75
N LYS A 162 -2.49 -18.34 1.11
CA LYS A 162 -1.50 -17.40 0.58
C LYS A 162 -2.10 -16.66 -0.61
N ARG A 163 -2.26 -15.34 -0.48
CA ARG A 163 -2.85 -14.49 -1.51
C ARG A 163 -2.54 -13.03 -1.29
N ALA A 164 -2.67 -12.25 -2.35
CA ALA A 164 -2.80 -10.81 -2.24
C ALA A 164 -4.22 -10.38 -1.85
N PHE A 165 -4.31 -9.16 -1.31
CA PHE A 165 -5.56 -8.53 -0.89
C PHE A 165 -5.50 -7.01 -1.12
N ALA A 166 -6.66 -6.35 -1.18
CA ALA A 166 -6.74 -4.89 -1.05
C ALA A 166 -6.94 -4.54 0.42
N LEU A 167 -6.30 -3.48 0.92
CA LEU A 167 -6.49 -3.01 2.30
C LEU A 167 -7.94 -2.60 2.57
N SER A 168 -8.43 -2.81 3.79
CA SER A 168 -9.72 -2.27 4.24
C SER A 168 -9.60 -0.84 4.74
N LEU A 169 -10.76 -0.25 5.08
CA LEU A 169 -10.84 0.98 5.85
C LEU A 169 -10.22 0.81 7.25
N ALA A 170 -10.38 -0.34 7.91
CA ALA A 170 -9.76 -0.57 9.21
C ALA A 170 -8.23 -0.67 9.13
N ASP A 171 -7.71 -1.37 8.11
CA ASP A 171 -6.26 -1.42 7.83
C ASP A 171 -5.72 -0.01 7.57
N PHE A 172 -6.42 0.78 6.75
CA PHE A 172 -6.03 2.15 6.44
C PHE A 172 -6.01 3.05 7.68
N VAL A 173 -7.07 3.05 8.50
CA VAL A 173 -7.16 3.88 9.72
C VAL A 173 -6.06 3.50 10.73
N ARG A 174 -5.74 2.21 10.83
CA ARG A 174 -4.66 1.70 11.68
C ARG A 174 -3.28 2.14 11.18
N LEU A 175 -3.06 2.10 9.87
CA LEU A 175 -1.83 2.58 9.22
C LEU A 175 -1.75 4.12 9.12
N ALA A 176 -2.85 4.83 9.42
CA ALA A 176 -2.91 6.29 9.43
C ALA A 176 -2.75 6.90 10.83
N GLN A 177 -2.56 6.07 11.86
CA GLN A 177 -2.25 6.53 13.21
C GLN A 177 -0.92 7.31 13.25
N PRO A 178 -0.72 8.22 14.23
CA PRO A 178 0.54 8.96 14.37
C PRO A 178 1.77 8.06 14.33
N GLY A 179 2.79 8.44 13.56
CA GLY A 179 4.03 7.67 13.40
C GLY A 179 3.95 6.51 12.40
N LYS A 180 2.80 6.27 11.76
CA LYS A 180 2.64 5.29 10.68
C LYS A 180 2.65 5.96 9.30
N ILE A 181 2.90 5.16 8.26
CA ILE A 181 3.10 5.65 6.89
C ILE A 181 1.91 6.45 6.32
N PHE A 182 0.66 6.10 6.65
CA PHE A 182 -0.51 6.83 6.14
C PHE A 182 -0.94 8.02 7.01
N SER A 183 -0.17 8.36 8.05
CA SER A 183 -0.42 9.57 8.85
C SER A 183 -0.23 10.85 8.02
N THR A 184 0.59 10.78 6.98
CA THR A 184 0.80 11.86 6.03
C THR A 184 0.13 11.56 4.69
N PRO A 185 -0.36 12.58 3.99
CA PRO A 185 -0.84 12.47 2.63
C PRO A 185 0.08 11.73 1.66
N SER A 186 1.34 12.14 1.61
CA SER A 186 2.34 11.61 0.67
C SER A 186 2.55 10.11 0.86
N GLY A 187 2.48 9.61 2.10
CA GLY A 187 2.57 8.18 2.39
C GLY A 187 1.36 7.37 1.92
N ARG A 188 0.18 8.00 1.72
CA ARG A 188 -1.03 7.33 1.23
C ARG A 188 -1.00 7.08 -0.27
N GLY A 189 -0.26 7.88 -1.03
CA GLY A 189 -0.21 7.79 -2.49
C GLY A 189 0.40 6.48 -3.00
N ALA A 190 -0.12 5.99 -4.11
CA ALA A 190 0.62 5.09 -4.99
C ALA A 190 1.66 5.87 -5.80
N ALA A 191 2.71 5.20 -6.26
CA ALA A 191 3.65 5.77 -7.21
C ALA A 191 2.94 6.08 -8.53
N TYR A 192 3.31 7.20 -9.14
CA TYR A 192 2.77 7.63 -10.41
C TYR A 192 3.17 6.63 -11.51
N GLY A 193 2.19 5.97 -12.10
CA GLY A 193 2.37 5.09 -13.25
C GLY A 193 1.27 5.35 -14.27
N TYR A 194 1.58 5.20 -15.55
CA TYR A 194 0.61 5.37 -16.64
C TYR A 194 -0.46 4.25 -16.62
N PRO A 195 -1.76 4.57 -16.76
CA PRO A 195 -2.36 5.90 -16.86
C PRO A 195 -2.64 6.47 -15.46
N SER A 196 -1.78 7.41 -15.05
CA SER A 196 -1.92 8.43 -14.00
C SER A 196 -2.85 8.16 -12.82
N SER A 197 -2.42 7.37 -11.82
CA SER A 197 -3.09 7.48 -10.52
C SER A 197 -2.22 7.23 -9.31
N THR A 198 -2.20 8.23 -8.41
CA THR A 198 -1.78 8.06 -7.02
C THR A 198 -2.90 7.50 -6.14
N GLY A 199 -4.14 7.50 -6.64
CA GLY A 199 -5.34 7.04 -5.97
C GLY A 199 -5.59 5.54 -6.16
N TRP A 200 -6.18 4.92 -5.15
CA TRP A 200 -6.41 3.47 -5.16
C TRP A 200 -7.57 3.08 -4.25
N ARG A 201 -8.18 1.94 -4.57
CA ARG A 201 -9.39 1.47 -3.89
C ARG A 201 -9.07 0.57 -2.70
N LEU A 202 -9.86 0.73 -1.65
CA LEU A 202 -9.93 -0.21 -0.52
C LEU A 202 -10.89 -1.36 -0.87
N ARG A 203 -10.86 -2.46 -0.10
CA ARG A 203 -11.88 -3.52 -0.19
C ARG A 203 -13.21 -3.14 0.47
N SER A 204 -13.20 -2.13 1.34
CA SER A 204 -14.37 -1.73 2.12
C SER A 204 -15.45 -1.06 1.27
N LEU A 205 -16.69 -1.47 1.49
CA LEU A 205 -17.84 -1.00 0.72
C LEU A 205 -18.42 0.28 1.34
N GLY A 206 -18.87 1.16 0.46
CA GLY A 206 -19.64 2.34 0.84
C GLY A 206 -21.10 2.00 1.17
N PRO A 207 -21.99 3.01 1.26
CA PRO A 207 -23.35 2.81 1.70
C PRO A 207 -24.16 1.90 0.74
N PRO A 208 -25.03 1.03 1.28
CA PRO A 208 -25.70 -0.03 0.53
C PRO A 208 -26.73 0.49 -0.48
N ASN A 209 -27.25 1.70 -0.27
CA ASN A 209 -28.23 2.35 -1.14
C ASN A 209 -27.61 3.02 -2.38
N LEU A 210 -26.27 3.12 -2.44
CA LEU A 210 -25.55 3.55 -3.63
C LEU A 210 -25.02 2.30 -4.33
N ASN A 211 -25.58 1.96 -5.49
CA ASN A 211 -25.16 0.81 -6.31
C ASN A 211 -23.63 0.70 -6.34
N GLN A 212 -23.11 -0.27 -5.58
CA GLN A 212 -21.69 -0.59 -5.47
C GLN A 212 -20.82 0.63 -5.13
N SER A 213 -21.03 1.32 -4.01
CA SER A 213 -20.04 2.32 -3.57
C SER A 213 -18.82 1.66 -2.92
N ILE A 214 -17.65 2.27 -3.07
CA ILE A 214 -16.38 1.74 -2.53
C ILE A 214 -15.56 2.86 -1.90
N TRP A 215 -14.89 2.54 -0.80
CA TRP A 215 -13.90 3.43 -0.19
C TRP A 215 -12.62 3.46 -1.03
N HIS A 216 -12.04 4.64 -1.17
CA HIS A 216 -10.79 4.81 -1.90
C HIS A 216 -9.99 5.99 -1.35
N ILE A 217 -8.70 5.98 -1.69
CA ILE A 217 -7.81 7.12 -1.60
C ILE A 217 -7.88 7.86 -2.94
N GLY A 218 -8.34 9.11 -2.90
CA GLY A 218 -8.43 9.97 -4.08
C GLY A 218 -7.07 10.47 -4.56
N MET A 219 -7.04 11.17 -5.70
CA MET A 219 -5.81 11.82 -6.19
C MET A 219 -5.25 12.87 -5.23
N ASN A 220 -6.15 13.54 -4.49
CA ASN A 220 -5.80 14.45 -3.42
C ASN A 220 -5.30 13.71 -2.17
N LEU A 221 -5.11 12.40 -2.23
CA LEU A 221 -4.63 11.54 -1.14
C LEU A 221 -5.59 11.48 0.07
N GLY A 222 -6.83 11.94 -0.14
CA GLY A 222 -7.90 11.92 0.84
C GLY A 222 -8.75 10.66 0.77
N LEU A 223 -9.29 10.27 1.92
CA LEU A 223 -10.18 9.12 2.06
C LEU A 223 -11.64 9.53 1.81
N ARG A 224 -12.35 8.82 0.93
CA ARG A 224 -13.79 9.01 0.71
C ARG A 224 -14.46 7.78 0.08
N PRO A 225 -15.78 7.59 0.28
CA PRO A 225 -16.55 6.61 -0.49
C PRO A 225 -17.08 7.27 -1.78
N THR A 226 -17.05 6.54 -2.90
CA THR A 226 -17.67 6.98 -4.17
C THR A 226 -18.40 5.82 -4.83
N ARG A 227 -19.46 6.11 -5.60
CA ARG A 227 -20.12 5.12 -6.47
C ARG A 227 -19.11 4.48 -7.42
N LEU A 228 -19.03 3.15 -7.46
CA LEU A 228 -18.07 2.42 -8.32
C LEU A 228 -18.21 2.83 -9.78
N ALA A 229 -19.42 3.13 -10.25
CA ALA A 229 -19.71 3.65 -11.60
C ALA A 229 -18.94 4.95 -11.94
N LEU A 230 -18.71 5.83 -10.96
CA LEU A 230 -17.94 7.08 -11.12
C LEU A 230 -16.43 6.86 -11.00
N VAL A 231 -16.01 5.63 -10.71
CA VAL A 231 -14.62 5.17 -10.63
C VAL A 231 -14.36 4.07 -11.67
N GLN A 232 -15.16 4.01 -12.76
CA GLN A 232 -15.04 3.04 -13.86
C GLN A 232 -14.05 3.51 -14.94
N PRO A 233 -13.46 2.59 -15.73
CA PRO A 233 -12.64 2.94 -16.88
C PRO A 233 -13.51 3.56 -18.01
N PRO A 234 -12.90 4.27 -18.97
CA PRO A 234 -11.46 4.36 -19.21
C PRO A 234 -10.76 5.53 -18.51
N ASN A 235 -11.49 6.40 -17.80
CA ASN A 235 -10.98 7.67 -17.28
C ASN A 235 -10.88 7.71 -15.74
N SER A 236 -10.96 6.56 -15.06
CA SER A 236 -10.78 6.53 -13.61
C SER A 236 -9.30 6.51 -13.28
N ASP A 237 -8.77 7.65 -12.88
CA ASP A 237 -7.47 7.78 -12.21
C ASP A 237 -7.52 7.21 -10.78
N ILE A 238 -8.06 5.99 -10.59
CA ILE A 238 -8.05 5.26 -9.32
C ILE A 238 -7.90 3.78 -9.66
N GLY A 239 -6.76 3.20 -9.28
CA GLY A 239 -6.45 1.79 -9.56
C GLY A 239 -6.69 0.86 -8.38
N ASP A 240 -6.18 -0.37 -8.52
CA ASP A 240 -6.10 -1.34 -7.42
C ASP A 240 -4.69 -1.44 -6.88
N ARG A 241 -4.53 -1.52 -5.56
CA ARG A 241 -3.22 -1.60 -4.94
C ARG A 241 -3.12 -2.85 -4.08
N PRO A 242 -2.56 -3.95 -4.64
CA PRO A 242 -2.39 -5.20 -3.91
C PRO A 242 -1.44 -5.04 -2.73
N ALA A 243 -1.80 -5.64 -1.60
CA ALA A 243 -0.94 -5.82 -0.43
C ALA A 243 -0.68 -7.31 -0.18
N LEU A 244 0.43 -7.59 0.48
CA LEU A 244 0.88 -8.91 0.91
C LEU A 244 1.28 -8.82 2.39
N ILE A 245 1.02 -9.87 3.14
CA ILE A 245 1.78 -10.15 4.36
C ILE A 245 2.84 -11.16 3.97
N ILE A 246 4.11 -10.82 4.16
CA ILE A 246 5.24 -11.73 3.91
C ILE A 246 5.84 -12.17 5.24
N HIS A 247 6.46 -13.34 5.26
CA HIS A 247 7.12 -13.90 6.43
C HIS A 247 8.62 -14.04 6.19
N GLN A 248 9.40 -13.43 7.08
CA GLN A 248 10.83 -13.66 7.21
C GLN A 248 11.09 -14.28 8.60
N PRO A 249 11.64 -15.50 8.68
CA PRO A 249 11.96 -16.12 9.96
C PRO A 249 12.83 -15.20 10.82
N THR A 250 12.44 -14.98 12.07
CA THR A 250 13.27 -14.28 13.04
C THR A 250 14.30 -15.28 13.58
N ASN A 251 15.59 -15.04 13.30
CA ASN A 251 16.70 -15.75 13.94
C ASN A 251 16.84 -15.38 15.40
#